data_AF-A0A7V9M465-F1
#
_entry.id   AF-A0A7V9M465-F1
#
_cell.length_a   1.000
_cell.length_b   1.000
_cell.length_c   1.000
_cell.angle_alpha   90.00
_cell.angle_beta   90.00
_cell.angle_gamma   90.00
#
_symmetry.space_group_name_H-M   'P 1'
#
loop_
_entity.id
_entity.type
_entity.pdbx_description
1 polymer ?
#
loop_
_entity_poly.entity_id
_entity_poly.type
_entity_poly.pdbx_seq_one_letter_code
_entity_poly.pdbx_strand_id
1 'polypeptide(L)'
;MKYLIIATASIVFLLMSYTYHLPDKVNIDNNALQQVLAKKRIRTISCTPDWNTFNLTREEIHQMIPLPGTGIHTWKISTNNDSAQFYFNQGINLYYGFHIIEALPSFKKAQTFDSTCAILYWAEALAYGPNINDFGYAASPAALIATKKAIDLSNKATDKEKALIKAMHVRYSEDSIQKREFLNQQYADFMK
;
A
#
# COMPACT_ATOMS: atom_id res chain seq x y z
N MET A 1 0.53 -47.41 15.74
CA MET A 1 -0.30 -46.25 16.16
C MET A 1 0.47 -45.22 16.98
N LYS A 2 1.25 -45.60 18.02
CA LYS A 2 2.04 -44.66 18.83
C LYS A 2 3.07 -43.81 18.03
N TYR A 3 3.77 -44.41 17.07
CA TYR A 3 4.77 -43.70 16.26
C TYR A 3 4.18 -42.65 15.31
N LEU A 4 2.95 -42.84 14.84
CA LEU A 4 2.27 -41.89 13.95
C LEU A 4 1.87 -40.62 14.70
N ILE A 5 1.40 -40.77 15.95
CA ILE A 5 1.01 -39.64 16.81
C ILE A 5 2.23 -38.78 17.17
N ILE A 6 3.37 -39.43 17.49
CA ILE A 6 4.62 -38.73 17.80
C ILE A 6 5.13 -37.96 16.58
N ALA A 7 5.11 -38.57 15.40
CA ALA A 7 5.53 -37.91 14.15
C ALA A 7 4.66 -36.69 13.82
N THR A 8 3.33 -36.80 13.99
CA THR A 8 2.44 -35.65 13.76
C THR A 8 2.64 -34.53 14.77
N ALA A 9 2.91 -34.85 16.04
CA ALA A 9 3.16 -33.86 17.08
C ALA A 9 4.48 -33.11 16.84
N SER A 10 5.53 -33.82 16.39
CA SER A 10 6.80 -33.19 16.02
C SER A 10 6.67 -32.26 14.81
N ILE A 11 5.88 -32.64 13.79
CA ILE A 11 5.63 -31.79 12.61
C ILE A 11 4.84 -30.54 12.99
N VAL A 12 3.81 -30.66 13.83
CA VAL A 12 3.03 -29.50 14.31
C VAL A 12 3.90 -28.56 15.14
N PHE A 13 4.79 -29.09 15.98
CA PHE A 13 5.71 -28.28 16.78
C PHE A 13 6.75 -27.55 15.89
N LEU A 14 7.23 -28.19 14.82
CA LEU A 14 8.12 -27.60 13.82
C LEU A 14 7.43 -26.54 12.96
N LEU A 15 6.16 -26.75 12.62
CA LEU A 15 5.36 -25.77 11.87
C LEU A 15 5.01 -24.56 12.76
N MET A 16 4.68 -24.78 14.03
CA MET A 16 4.44 -23.69 14.98
C MET A 16 5.71 -22.86 15.22
N SER A 17 6.87 -23.49 15.41
CA SER A 17 8.14 -22.74 15.59
C SER A 17 8.51 -21.92 14.35
N TYR A 18 8.14 -22.38 13.15
CA TYR A 18 8.34 -21.63 11.90
C TYR A 18 7.40 -20.41 11.79
N THR A 19 6.15 -20.51 12.27
CA THR A 19 5.21 -19.36 12.29
C THR A 19 5.57 -18.28 13.30
N TYR A 20 6.32 -18.60 14.36
CA TYR A 20 6.87 -17.60 15.31
C TYR A 20 8.14 -16.89 14.77
N HIS A 21 8.61 -17.27 13.58
CA HIS A 21 9.77 -16.67 12.91
C HIS A 21 9.39 -15.95 11.61
N LEU A 22 8.22 -15.32 11.58
CA LEU A 22 7.97 -14.24 10.64
C LEU A 22 8.78 -13.01 11.09
N PRO A 23 9.69 -12.48 10.26
CA PRO A 23 10.43 -11.29 10.63
C PRO A 23 9.48 -10.09 10.65
N ASP A 24 9.12 -9.62 11.85
CA ASP A 24 8.31 -8.41 12.09
C ASP A 24 8.99 -7.10 11.65
N LYS A 25 10.13 -7.15 10.96
CA LYS A 25 10.82 -5.98 10.45
C LYS A 25 11.40 -6.27 9.08
N VAL A 26 10.90 -5.55 8.08
CA VAL A 26 11.64 -5.31 6.84
C VAL A 26 13.03 -4.83 7.25
N ASN A 27 14.07 -5.59 6.90
CA ASN A 27 15.44 -5.19 7.16
C ASN A 27 15.79 -4.06 6.17
N ILE A 28 15.51 -2.83 6.57
CA ILE A 28 15.84 -1.65 5.79
C ILE A 28 17.36 -1.53 5.81
N ASP A 29 18.00 -1.58 4.64
CA ASP A 29 19.42 -1.24 4.52
C ASP A 29 19.62 0.20 5.00
N ASN A 30 20.19 0.32 6.20
CA ASN A 30 20.42 1.58 6.86
C ASN A 30 21.38 2.46 6.06
N ASN A 31 22.29 1.90 5.27
CA ASN A 31 23.19 2.69 4.43
C ASN A 31 22.46 3.30 3.23
N ALA A 32 21.60 2.52 2.56
CA ALA A 32 20.76 3.03 1.49
C ALA A 32 19.78 4.09 2.00
N LEU A 33 19.17 3.87 3.17
CA LEU A 33 18.30 4.85 3.82
C LEU A 33 19.06 6.15 4.13
N GLN A 34 20.25 6.06 4.71
CA GLN A 34 21.07 7.23 5.02
C GLN A 34 21.50 7.99 3.76
N GLN A 35 21.79 7.30 2.65
CA GLN A 35 22.10 7.96 1.38
C GLN A 35 20.89 8.69 0.79
N VAL A 36 19.69 8.11 0.87
CA VAL A 36 18.45 8.77 0.43
C VAL A 36 18.15 10.00 1.30
N LEU A 37 18.26 9.86 2.62
CA LEU A 37 18.03 10.97 3.56
C LEU A 37 19.07 12.09 3.39
N ALA A 38 20.34 11.74 3.19
CA ALA A 38 21.41 12.70 2.96
C ALA A 38 21.17 13.50 1.67
N LYS A 39 20.77 12.84 0.56
CA LYS A 39 20.42 13.52 -0.69
C LYS A 39 19.21 14.45 -0.57
N LYS A 40 18.20 14.07 0.23
CA LYS A 40 17.01 14.88 0.49
C LYS A 40 17.26 16.09 1.40
N ARG A 41 18.28 16.04 2.27
CA ARG A 41 18.66 17.14 3.19
C ARG A 41 19.56 18.21 2.57
N ILE A 42 20.00 18.07 1.32
CA ILE A 42 20.84 19.09 0.68
C ILE A 42 19.97 20.31 0.34
N ARG A 43 19.95 21.28 1.27
CA ARG A 43 19.53 22.69 1.10
C ARG A 43 18.04 22.98 0.96
N THR A 44 17.20 22.41 1.83
CA THR A 44 15.78 22.79 1.91
C THR A 44 15.51 23.55 3.20
N ILE A 45 15.40 24.89 3.14
CA ILE A 45 14.73 25.65 4.20
C ILE A 45 13.23 25.55 3.89
N SER A 46 12.51 24.78 4.69
CA SER A 46 11.10 24.48 4.50
C SER A 46 10.32 24.86 5.76
N CYS A 47 9.16 25.49 5.58
CA CYS A 47 8.18 25.72 6.65
C CYS A 47 7.23 24.52 6.84
N THR A 48 7.43 23.43 6.08
CA THR A 48 6.64 22.20 6.20
C THR A 48 7.45 21.13 6.93
N PRO A 49 6.80 20.25 7.70
CA PRO A 49 7.47 19.10 8.31
C PRO A 49 8.12 18.21 7.24
N ASP A 50 9.07 17.36 7.67
CA ASP A 50 9.65 16.35 6.80
C ASP A 50 8.62 15.25 6.52
N TRP A 51 7.92 15.41 5.40
CA TRP A 51 6.90 14.45 4.95
C TRP A 51 7.47 13.04 4.71
N ASN A 52 8.78 12.87 4.58
CA ASN A 52 9.40 11.55 4.46
C ASN A 52 9.41 10.77 5.78
N THR A 53 9.18 11.45 6.91
CA THR A 53 9.03 10.84 8.23
C THR A 53 7.57 10.67 8.65
N PHE A 54 6.63 11.06 7.78
CA PHE A 54 5.21 10.99 8.08
C PHE A 54 4.75 9.54 8.08
N ASN A 55 4.48 9.02 9.27
CA ASN A 55 3.89 7.70 9.47
C ASN A 55 2.49 7.89 10.05
N LEU A 56 1.47 7.68 9.21
CA LEU A 56 0.07 7.79 9.62
C LEU A 56 -0.24 6.82 10.76
N THR A 57 -0.43 7.38 11.94
CA THR A 57 -0.94 6.68 13.12
C THR A 57 -2.40 6.28 12.90
N ARG A 58 -2.85 5.30 13.67
CA ARG A 58 -4.25 4.86 13.63
C ARG A 58 -5.19 6.02 14.00
N GLU A 59 -4.79 6.84 14.95
CA GLU A 59 -5.50 8.04 15.40
C GLU A 59 -5.66 9.05 14.26
N GLU A 60 -4.60 9.36 13.52
CA GLU A 60 -4.64 10.28 12.38
C GLU A 60 -5.54 9.74 11.26
N ILE A 61 -5.49 8.43 10.98
CA ILE A 61 -6.40 7.81 10.01
C ILE A 61 -7.85 7.98 10.46
N HIS A 62 -8.17 7.73 11.74
CA HIS A 62 -9.52 7.92 12.25
C HIS A 62 -9.98 9.38 12.21
N GLN A 63 -9.07 10.34 12.31
CA GLN A 63 -9.34 11.77 12.22
C GLN A 63 -9.56 12.27 10.79
N MET A 64 -9.36 11.45 9.74
CA MET A 64 -9.65 11.86 8.37
C MET A 64 -11.12 12.25 8.21
N ILE A 65 -11.37 13.53 7.94
CA ILE A 65 -12.71 14.09 7.79
C ILE A 65 -13.16 14.13 6.31
N PRO A 66 -14.46 14.28 6.06
CA PRO A 66 -14.96 14.75 4.77
C PRO A 66 -14.32 16.08 4.41
N LEU A 67 -13.63 16.13 3.26
CA LEU A 67 -13.03 17.35 2.75
C LEU A 67 -13.94 17.96 1.66
N PRO A 68 -14.36 19.23 1.79
CA PRO A 68 -15.10 19.91 0.75
C PRO A 68 -14.19 20.17 -0.46
N GLY A 69 -14.80 20.30 -1.66
CA GLY A 69 -14.08 20.72 -2.87
C GLY A 69 -13.09 19.70 -3.43
N THR A 70 -13.14 18.44 -3.00
CA THR A 70 -12.23 17.40 -3.52
C THR A 70 -12.55 17.01 -4.96
N GLY A 71 -13.82 17.06 -5.35
CA GLY A 71 -14.28 16.75 -6.70
C GLY A 71 -15.65 16.06 -6.66
N ILE A 72 -16.21 15.80 -7.85
CA ILE A 72 -17.51 15.11 -7.99
C ILE A 72 -17.38 13.76 -8.70
N HIS A 73 -16.15 13.33 -9.06
CA HIS A 73 -15.97 12.06 -9.73
C HIS A 73 -16.33 10.92 -8.78
N THR A 74 -17.13 9.99 -9.29
CA THR A 74 -17.53 8.78 -8.56
C THR A 74 -17.04 7.56 -9.29
N TRP A 75 -16.33 6.68 -8.58
CA TRP A 75 -15.96 5.37 -9.09
C TRP A 75 -16.54 4.31 -8.16
N LYS A 76 -17.60 3.63 -8.65
CA LYS A 76 -18.21 2.51 -7.94
C LYS A 76 -17.21 1.36 -7.78
N ILE A 77 -16.95 0.99 -6.53
CA ILE A 77 -16.15 -0.16 -6.14
C ILE A 77 -17.03 -1.27 -5.55
N SER A 78 -16.45 -2.45 -5.36
CA SER A 78 -17.13 -3.65 -4.83
C SER A 78 -17.57 -3.57 -3.36
N THR A 79 -17.27 -2.48 -2.65
CA THR A 79 -17.79 -2.30 -1.29
C THR A 79 -19.31 -2.10 -1.29
N ASN A 80 -19.94 -2.63 -0.24
CA ASN A 80 -21.33 -2.35 0.11
C ASN A 80 -21.46 -1.32 1.24
N ASN A 81 -20.34 -0.78 1.74
CA ASN A 81 -20.33 0.23 2.79
C ASN A 81 -20.26 1.64 2.18
N ASP A 82 -21.30 2.45 2.42
CA ASP A 82 -21.39 3.80 1.87
C ASP A 82 -20.25 4.71 2.33
N SER A 83 -19.80 4.59 3.58
CA SER A 83 -18.66 5.35 4.10
C SER A 83 -17.36 4.93 3.43
N ALA A 84 -17.14 3.63 3.19
CA ALA A 84 -15.98 3.15 2.44
C ALA A 84 -15.97 3.70 1.01
N GLN A 85 -17.13 3.65 0.34
CA GLN A 85 -17.31 4.20 -1.01
C GLN A 85 -17.07 5.72 -1.05
N PHE A 86 -17.54 6.45 -0.04
CA PHE A 86 -17.35 7.90 0.09
C PHE A 86 -15.86 8.25 0.20
N TYR A 87 -15.15 7.65 1.15
CA TYR A 87 -13.74 7.96 1.37
C TYR A 87 -12.84 7.47 0.24
N PHE A 88 -13.22 6.39 -0.46
CA PHE A 88 -12.55 6.00 -1.71
C PHE A 88 -12.71 7.09 -2.79
N ASN A 89 -13.93 7.59 -3.02
CA ASN A 89 -14.16 8.65 -3.99
C ASN A 89 -13.41 9.93 -3.60
N GLN A 90 -13.42 10.31 -2.31
CA GLN A 90 -12.63 11.44 -1.82
C GLN A 90 -11.14 11.26 -2.15
N GLY A 91 -10.58 10.09 -1.83
CA GLY A 91 -9.18 9.78 -2.10
C GLY A 91 -8.83 9.78 -3.59
N ILE A 92 -9.67 9.20 -4.45
CA ILE A 92 -9.43 9.18 -5.90
C ILE A 92 -9.47 10.58 -6.51
N ASN A 93 -10.44 11.40 -6.09
CA ASN A 93 -10.52 12.79 -6.54
C ASN A 93 -9.26 13.59 -6.14
N LEU A 94 -8.82 13.45 -4.88
CA LEU A 94 -7.59 14.06 -4.39
C LEU A 94 -6.35 13.54 -5.13
N TYR A 95 -6.28 12.23 -5.39
CA TYR A 95 -5.18 11.62 -6.13
C TYR A 95 -5.07 12.17 -7.55
N TYR A 96 -6.19 12.29 -8.27
CA TYR A 96 -6.22 12.93 -9.59
C TYR A 96 -5.90 14.42 -9.56
N GLY A 97 -6.14 15.09 -8.43
CA GLY A 97 -5.69 16.46 -8.17
C GLY A 97 -4.25 16.58 -7.68
N PHE A 98 -3.47 15.50 -7.64
CA PHE A 98 -2.10 15.45 -7.10
C PHE A 98 -1.98 15.80 -5.59
N HIS A 99 -3.08 15.75 -4.85
CA HIS A 99 -3.15 15.93 -3.39
C HIS A 99 -2.92 14.60 -2.66
N ILE A 100 -1.70 14.06 -2.81
CA ILE A 100 -1.36 12.71 -2.32
C ILE A 100 -1.39 12.63 -0.78
N ILE A 101 -1.04 13.73 -0.11
CA ILE A 101 -0.98 13.83 1.35
C ILE A 101 -2.36 13.54 1.96
N GLU A 102 -3.44 13.99 1.33
CA GLU A 102 -4.82 13.78 1.77
C GLU A 102 -5.46 12.54 1.11
N ALA A 103 -5.00 12.13 -0.08
CA ALA A 103 -5.51 10.94 -0.77
C ALA A 103 -5.22 9.66 0.01
N LEU A 104 -3.96 9.48 0.46
CA LEU A 104 -3.54 8.31 1.23
C LEU A 104 -4.37 8.08 2.51
N PRO A 105 -4.51 9.04 3.43
CA PRO A 105 -5.35 8.86 4.62
C PRO A 105 -6.83 8.69 4.27
N SER A 106 -7.33 9.25 3.15
CA SER A 106 -8.69 8.97 2.67
C SER A 106 -8.87 7.49 2.32
N PHE A 107 -7.93 6.88 1.60
CA PHE A 107 -7.98 5.44 1.32
C PHE A 107 -7.88 4.59 2.58
N LYS A 108 -6.96 4.91 3.49
CA LYS A 108 -6.84 4.19 4.77
C LYS A 108 -8.08 4.37 5.65
N LYS A 109 -8.74 5.53 5.62
CA LYS A 109 -10.03 5.76 6.29
C LYS A 109 -11.13 4.90 5.70
N ALA A 110 -11.21 4.74 4.37
CA ALA A 110 -12.14 3.83 3.74
C ALA A 110 -11.94 2.37 4.23
N GLN A 111 -10.68 1.93 4.38
CA GLN A 111 -10.36 0.59 4.89
C GLN A 111 -10.85 0.38 6.35
N THR A 112 -11.01 1.44 7.14
CA THR A 112 -11.58 1.32 8.50
C THR A 112 -13.07 0.94 8.49
N PHE A 113 -13.77 1.22 7.38
CA PHE A 113 -15.18 0.89 7.21
C PHE A 113 -15.40 -0.44 6.47
N ASP A 114 -14.48 -0.81 5.56
CA ASP A 114 -14.49 -2.10 4.87
C ASP A 114 -13.07 -2.63 4.66
N SER A 115 -12.53 -3.31 5.68
CA SER A 115 -11.19 -3.90 5.65
C SER A 115 -11.07 -5.13 4.74
N THR A 116 -12.16 -5.55 4.11
CA THR A 116 -12.19 -6.71 3.21
C THR A 116 -12.26 -6.33 1.73
N CYS A 117 -12.48 -5.04 1.43
CA CYS A 117 -12.54 -4.54 0.06
C CYS A 117 -11.13 -4.37 -0.53
N ALA A 118 -10.76 -5.32 -1.40
CA ALA A 118 -9.42 -5.41 -1.97
C ALA A 118 -8.94 -4.13 -2.70
N ILE A 119 -9.83 -3.45 -3.41
CA ILE A 119 -9.48 -2.27 -4.21
C ILE A 119 -9.07 -1.07 -3.33
N LEU A 120 -9.47 -1.04 -2.06
CA LEU A 120 -9.02 0.01 -1.12
C LEU A 120 -7.52 -0.10 -0.81
N TYR A 121 -6.97 -1.31 -0.81
CA TYR A 121 -5.54 -1.56 -0.64
C TYR A 121 -4.76 -1.32 -1.93
N TRP A 122 -5.38 -1.58 -3.09
CA TRP A 122 -4.86 -1.12 -4.37
C TRP A 122 -4.73 0.41 -4.43
N ALA A 123 -5.73 1.14 -3.91
CA ALA A 123 -5.72 2.60 -3.89
C ALA A 123 -4.65 3.18 -2.94
N GLU A 124 -4.44 2.53 -1.79
CA GLU A 124 -3.31 2.84 -0.90
C GLU A 124 -1.97 2.66 -1.62
N ALA A 125 -1.76 1.53 -2.31
CA ALA A 125 -0.55 1.30 -3.09
C ALA A 125 -0.37 2.32 -4.22
N LEU A 126 -1.47 2.69 -4.89
CA LEU A 126 -1.48 3.74 -5.92
C LEU A 126 -0.98 5.09 -5.36
N ALA A 127 -1.45 5.48 -4.17
CA ALA A 127 -1.04 6.73 -3.51
C ALA A 127 0.45 6.73 -3.11
N TYR A 128 1.03 5.57 -2.82
CA TYR A 128 2.47 5.44 -2.60
C TYR A 128 3.31 5.42 -3.89
N GLY A 129 2.68 5.50 -5.07
CA GLY A 129 3.40 5.52 -6.35
C GLY A 129 4.18 6.83 -6.59
N PRO A 130 4.99 6.88 -7.67
CA PRO A 130 5.72 8.08 -8.04
C PRO A 130 4.75 9.24 -8.35
N ASN A 131 5.02 10.41 -7.76
CA ASN A 131 4.33 11.65 -8.06
C ASN A 131 5.25 12.57 -8.89
N ILE A 132 4.68 13.31 -9.84
CA ILE A 132 5.43 14.27 -10.68
C ILE A 132 6.07 15.40 -9.85
N ASN A 133 5.49 15.70 -8.68
CA ASN A 133 5.98 16.73 -7.77
C ASN A 133 7.17 16.24 -6.90
N ASP A 134 7.51 14.95 -6.94
CA ASP A 134 8.59 14.40 -6.12
C ASP A 134 9.96 14.56 -6.81
N PHE A 135 10.97 14.94 -6.03
CA PHE A 135 12.37 14.87 -6.49
C PHE A 135 12.86 13.41 -6.45
N GLY A 136 12.47 12.66 -7.48
CA GLY A 136 12.75 11.22 -7.61
C GLY A 136 11.80 10.34 -6.78
N TYR A 137 11.87 9.03 -7.00
CA TYR A 137 10.98 8.06 -6.38
C TYR A 137 11.74 6.81 -5.92
N ALA A 138 11.50 6.42 -4.67
CA ALA A 138 11.86 5.12 -4.14
C ALA A 138 10.57 4.41 -3.71
N ALA A 139 10.42 3.13 -4.02
CA ALA A 139 9.22 2.40 -3.61
C ALA A 139 9.12 2.34 -2.08
N SER A 140 7.95 2.73 -1.59
CA SER A 140 7.60 2.55 -0.19
C SER A 140 7.40 1.06 0.11
N PRO A 141 8.02 0.52 1.18
CA PRO A 141 7.69 -0.83 1.67
C PRO A 141 6.19 -1.00 1.98
N ALA A 142 5.52 0.08 2.39
CA ALA A 142 4.08 0.07 2.65
C ALA A 142 3.25 -0.18 1.37
N ALA A 143 3.74 0.26 0.21
CA ALA A 143 3.07 -0.02 -1.06
C ALA A 143 3.07 -1.51 -1.38
N LEU A 144 4.21 -2.17 -1.17
CA LEU A 144 4.33 -3.62 -1.34
C LEU A 144 3.36 -4.36 -0.40
N ILE A 145 3.32 -3.98 0.89
CA ILE A 145 2.39 -4.55 1.87
C ILE A 145 0.94 -4.39 1.40
N ALA A 146 0.57 -3.19 0.96
CA ALA A 146 -0.78 -2.89 0.47
C ALA A 146 -1.13 -3.72 -0.77
N THR A 147 -0.23 -3.87 -1.75
CA THR A 147 -0.50 -4.71 -2.93
C THR A 147 -0.65 -6.19 -2.60
N LYS A 148 0.15 -6.74 -1.67
CA LYS A 148 -0.01 -8.12 -1.20
C LYS A 148 -1.37 -8.31 -0.54
N LYS A 149 -1.76 -7.39 0.34
CA LYS A 149 -3.08 -7.40 0.98
C LYS A 149 -4.23 -7.31 -0.04
N ALA A 150 -4.07 -6.50 -1.08
CA ALA A 150 -5.04 -6.40 -2.16
C ALA A 150 -5.21 -7.72 -2.92
N ILE A 151 -4.11 -8.41 -3.22
CA ILE A 151 -4.14 -9.75 -3.86
C ILE A 151 -4.87 -10.75 -2.96
N ASP A 152 -4.54 -10.81 -1.67
CA ASP A 152 -5.14 -11.76 -0.71
C ASP A 152 -6.67 -11.62 -0.61
N LEU A 153 -7.17 -10.39 -0.72
CA LEU A 153 -8.59 -10.08 -0.63
C LEU A 153 -9.32 -10.12 -1.98
N SER A 154 -8.60 -10.27 -3.09
CA SER A 154 -9.13 -10.05 -4.44
C SER A 154 -10.18 -11.08 -4.90
N ASN A 155 -10.37 -12.18 -4.17
CA ASN A 155 -11.32 -13.24 -4.54
C ASN A 155 -12.75 -12.72 -4.76
N LYS A 156 -13.19 -11.76 -3.92
CA LYS A 156 -14.53 -11.15 -3.98
C LYS A 156 -14.60 -9.87 -4.83
N ALA A 157 -13.46 -9.42 -5.38
CA ALA A 157 -13.41 -8.22 -6.21
C ALA A 157 -14.02 -8.48 -7.59
N THR A 158 -14.47 -7.41 -8.24
CA THR A 158 -14.94 -7.46 -9.64
C THR A 158 -13.79 -7.78 -10.58
N ASP A 159 -14.07 -8.23 -11.81
CA ASP A 159 -13.01 -8.56 -12.77
C ASP A 159 -12.12 -7.35 -13.12
N LYS A 160 -12.73 -6.17 -13.23
CA LYS A 160 -11.99 -4.90 -13.41
C LYS A 160 -11.05 -4.63 -12.23
N GLU A 161 -11.53 -4.78 -11.00
CA GLU A 161 -10.70 -4.57 -9.81
C GLU A 161 -9.59 -5.62 -9.71
N LYS A 162 -9.87 -6.90 -10.02
CA LYS A 162 -8.87 -7.96 -10.07
C LYS A 162 -7.76 -7.64 -11.06
N ALA A 163 -8.10 -7.11 -12.24
CA ALA A 163 -7.12 -6.71 -13.24
C ALA A 163 -6.23 -5.55 -12.72
N LEU A 164 -6.84 -4.51 -12.14
CA LEU A 164 -6.11 -3.39 -11.54
C LEU A 164 -5.20 -3.82 -10.39
N ILE A 165 -5.67 -4.71 -9.52
CA ILE A 165 -4.91 -5.26 -8.40
C ILE A 165 -3.70 -6.05 -8.91
N LYS A 166 -3.90 -6.91 -9.92
CA LYS A 166 -2.80 -7.67 -10.55
C LYS A 166 -1.75 -6.75 -11.16
N ALA A 167 -2.18 -5.73 -11.90
CA ALA A 167 -1.29 -4.73 -12.46
C ALA A 167 -0.47 -4.07 -11.33
N MET A 168 -1.15 -3.55 -10.31
CA MET A 168 -0.47 -2.87 -9.21
C MET A 168 0.52 -3.78 -8.48
N HIS A 169 0.20 -5.06 -8.30
CA HIS A 169 1.09 -6.01 -7.66
C HIS A 169 2.43 -6.16 -8.38
N VAL A 170 2.45 -6.21 -9.72
CA VAL A 170 3.73 -6.32 -10.47
C VAL A 170 4.56 -5.04 -10.46
N ARG A 171 3.97 -3.91 -10.06
CA ARG A 171 4.68 -2.62 -9.94
C ARG A 171 5.66 -2.59 -8.75
N TYR A 172 5.49 -3.48 -7.79
CA TYR A 172 6.28 -3.55 -6.55
C TYR A 172 6.91 -4.93 -6.38
N SER A 173 8.18 -4.95 -5.96
CA SER A 173 8.96 -6.17 -5.82
C SER A 173 9.73 -6.15 -4.50
N GLU A 174 9.87 -7.33 -3.88
CA GLU A 174 10.79 -7.56 -2.75
C GLU A 174 12.23 -7.74 -3.22
N ASP A 175 12.41 -8.18 -4.46
CA ASP A 175 13.73 -8.28 -5.09
C ASP A 175 14.23 -6.88 -5.44
N SER A 176 15.24 -6.43 -4.70
CA SER A 176 15.91 -5.14 -4.85
C SER A 176 16.83 -5.08 -6.09
N ILE A 177 17.12 -6.21 -6.73
CA ILE A 177 17.91 -6.28 -7.96
C ILE A 177 17.07 -5.86 -9.18
N GLN A 178 15.74 -6.02 -9.10
CA GLN A 178 14.86 -5.64 -10.21
C GLN A 178 14.88 -4.13 -10.45
N LYS A 179 15.18 -3.76 -11.70
CA LYS A 179 15.21 -2.37 -12.14
C LYS A 179 13.81 -1.77 -12.18
N ARG A 180 13.68 -0.51 -11.80
CA ARG A 180 12.39 0.20 -11.78
C ARG A 180 11.77 0.28 -13.18
N GLU A 181 12.58 0.49 -14.21
CA GLU A 181 12.14 0.57 -15.60
C GLU A 181 11.46 -0.74 -16.03
N PHE A 182 12.02 -1.88 -15.64
CA PHE A 182 11.44 -3.19 -15.91
C PHE A 182 10.09 -3.37 -15.20
N LEU A 183 10.01 -3.04 -13.92
CA LEU A 183 8.75 -3.10 -13.16
C LEU A 183 7.67 -2.16 -13.71
N ASN A 184 8.06 -0.95 -14.12
CA ASN A 184 7.15 0.02 -14.73
C ASN A 184 6.63 -0.47 -16.09
N GLN A 185 7.49 -1.11 -16.90
CA GLN A 185 7.08 -1.69 -18.17
C GLN A 185 6.07 -2.82 -17.97
N GLN A 186 6.35 -3.74 -17.03
CA GLN A 186 5.38 -4.79 -16.69
C GLN A 186 4.05 -4.21 -16.21
N TYR A 187 4.09 -3.22 -15.31
CA TYR A 187 2.87 -2.52 -14.88
C TYR A 187 2.09 -1.94 -16.07
N ALA A 188 2.77 -1.25 -16.98
CA ALA A 188 2.13 -0.68 -18.16
C ALA A 188 1.52 -1.74 -19.08
N ASP A 189 2.19 -2.90 -19.25
CA ASP A 189 1.70 -3.99 -20.09
C ASP A 189 0.43 -4.64 -19.51
N PHE A 190 0.29 -4.71 -18.19
CA PHE A 190 -0.94 -5.15 -17.52
C PHE A 190 -2.10 -4.15 -17.61
N MET A 191 -1.83 -2.89 -17.97
CA MET A 191 -2.82 -1.80 -18.03
C MET A 191 -3.35 -1.54 -19.46
N LYS A 192 -2.86 -2.28 -20.46
CA LYS A 192 -3.33 -2.24 -21.86
C LYS A 192 -4.57 -3.10 -22.06
#